data_AF-A0A3B9JJF7-F1
#
_entry.id   AF-A0A3B9JJF7-F1
#
_cell.length_a   1.000
_cell.length_b   1.000
_cell.length_c   1.000
_cell.angle_alpha   90.00
_cell.angle_beta   90.00
_cell.angle_gamma   90.00
#
_symmetry.space_group_name_H-M   'P 1'
#
loop_
_entity.id
_entity.type
_entity.pdbx_description
1 polymer ?
#
loop_
_entity_poly.entity_id
_entity_poly.type
_entity_poly.pdbx_seq_one_letter_code
_entity_poly.pdbx_strand_id
1 'polypeptide(L)' 'MPIEVKIELVGWLKRYSPEINPVMIELLCPETVENAFIKAGIPIEEIGIMKAGKDRLNPNYFISENIYIIAYPTILGG' A
#
# COMPACT_ATOMS: atom_id res chain seq x y z
N MET A 1 19.61 6.14 2.24
CA MET A 1 19.13 5.02 3.08
C MET A 1 17.91 4.46 2.40
N PRO A 2 17.76 3.12 2.29
CA PRO A 2 16.56 2.54 1.69
C PRO A 2 15.33 2.91 2.52
N ILE A 3 14.21 3.17 1.84
CA ILE A 3 12.94 3.51 2.46
C ILE A 3 12.08 2.24 2.52
N GLU A 4 11.69 1.85 3.73
CA GLU A 4 10.88 0.66 3.98
C GLU A 4 9.39 0.99 3.88
N VAL A 5 8.68 0.30 3.00
CA VAL A 5 7.24 0.41 2.82
C VAL A 5 6.58 -0.90 3.24
N LYS A 6 5.70 -0.84 4.25
CA LYS A 6 4.85 -1.95 4.68
C LYS A 6 3.44 -1.74 4.17
N ILE A 7 2.91 -2.69 3.42
CA ILE A 7 1.55 -2.64 2.87
C ILE A 7 0.74 -3.78 3.49
N GLU A 8 -0.16 -3.46 4.41
CA GLU A 8 -1.13 -4.43 4.93
C GLU A 8 -2.32 -4.52 3.99
N LEU A 9 -2.62 -5.74 3.57
CA LEU A 9 -3.73 -6.07 2.69
C LEU A 9 -4.93 -6.52 3.51
N VAL A 10 -6.06 -5.86 3.34
CA VAL A 10 -7.31 -6.16 4.04
C VAL A 10 -8.34 -6.79 3.09
N GLY A 11 -9.19 -7.68 3.62
CA GLY A 11 -10.29 -8.29 2.87
C GLY A 11 -9.80 -9.13 1.69
N TRP A 12 -10.48 -9.00 0.54
CA TRP A 12 -10.14 -9.77 -0.66
C TRP A 12 -8.77 -9.42 -1.25
N LEU A 13 -8.17 -8.29 -0.86
CA LEU A 13 -6.83 -7.90 -1.30
C LEU A 13 -5.74 -8.87 -0.82
N LYS A 14 -5.98 -9.62 0.27
CA LYS A 14 -5.04 -10.66 0.74
C LYS A 14 -4.73 -11.71 -0.33
N ARG A 15 -5.58 -11.86 -1.36
CA ARG A 15 -5.31 -12.75 -2.51
C ARG A 15 -4.07 -12.38 -3.31
N TYR A 16 -3.64 -11.11 -3.25
CA TYR A 16 -2.44 -10.64 -3.96
C TYR A 16 -1.14 -11.00 -3.24
N SER A 17 -1.21 -11.32 -1.94
CA SER A 17 -0.07 -11.85 -1.18
C SER A 17 -0.57 -12.80 -0.10
N PRO A 18 -0.95 -14.05 -0.47
CA PRO A 18 -1.61 -14.98 0.45
C PRO A 18 -0.68 -15.50 1.56
N GLU A 19 0.63 -15.54 1.30
CA GLU A 19 1.62 -16.09 2.23
C GLU A 19 2.29 -15.02 3.11
N ILE A 20 2.24 -13.74 2.69
CA ILE A 20 3.01 -12.65 3.32
C ILE A 20 2.12 -11.41 3.44
N ASN A 21 1.76 -11.04 4.67
CA ASN A 21 1.00 -9.83 4.97
C ASN A 21 1.40 -9.31 6.36
N PRO A 22 1.97 -8.09 6.49
CA PRO A 22 2.13 -7.06 5.45
C PRO A 22 3.19 -7.38 4.39
N VAL A 23 2.96 -6.91 3.16
CA VAL A 23 3.93 -6.94 2.06
C VAL A 23 5.00 -5.87 2.33
N MET A 24 6.27 -6.25 2.28
CA MET A 24 7.40 -5.36 2.53
C MET A 24 8.12 -5.04 1.22
N ILE A 25 8.37 -3.74 0.98
CA ILE A 25 9.06 -3.25 -0.22
C ILE A 25 10.12 -2.24 0.21
N GLU A 26 11.30 -2.36 -0.37
CA GLU A 26 12.36 -1.37 -0.21
C GLU A 26 12.39 -0.45 -1.43
N LEU A 27 12.30 0.86 -1.19
CA LEU A 27 12.50 1.88 -2.21
C LEU A 27 13.92 2.43 -2.11
N LEU A 28 14.64 2.44 -3.24
CA LEU A 28 16.00 2.99 -3.32
C LEU A 28 16.01 4.52 -3.34
N CYS A 29 14.91 5.12 -3.79
CA CYS A 29 14.66 6.55 -3.81
C CYS A 29 13.18 6.84 -3.48
N PRO A 30 12.84 8.07 -3.10
CA PRO A 30 11.45 8.46 -2.88
C PRO A 30 10.58 8.26 -4.12
N GLU A 31 9.39 7.68 -3.94
CA GLU A 31 8.44 7.35 -5.02
C GLU A 31 6.99 7.55 -4.58
N THR A 32 6.04 7.50 -5.52
CA THR A 32 4.62 7.60 -5.22
C THR A 32 4.07 6.32 -4.58
N VAL A 33 2.97 6.44 -3.85
CA VAL A 33 2.19 5.29 -3.36
C VAL A 33 1.83 4.36 -4.52
N GLU A 34 1.39 4.89 -5.65
CA GLU A 34 1.10 4.10 -6.85
C GLU A 34 2.28 3.25 -7.30
N ASN A 35 3.48 3.82 -7.41
CA ASN A 35 4.68 3.07 -7.81
C ASN A 35 5.04 1.98 -6.80
N ALA A 36 4.88 2.25 -5.50
CA ALA A 36 5.09 1.25 -4.46
C ALA A 36 4.11 0.07 -4.61
N PHE A 37 2.84 0.33 -4.91
CA PHE A 37 1.83 -0.71 -5.14
C PHE A 37 2.06 -1.52 -6.41
N ILE A 38 2.48 -0.87 -7.50
CA ILE A 38 2.87 -1.55 -8.74
C ILE A 38 4.03 -2.50 -8.48
N LYS A 39 5.06 -2.06 -7.75
CA LYS A 39 6.19 -2.92 -7.33
C LYS A 39 5.77 -4.07 -6.43
N ALA A 40 4.72 -3.88 -5.64
CA ALA A 40 4.12 -4.90 -4.79
C ALA A 40 3.34 -5.98 -5.56
N GLY A 41 3.03 -5.73 -6.85
CA GLY A 41 2.05 -6.53 -7.59
C GLY A 41 0.61 -6.35 -7.10
N ILE A 42 0.30 -5.24 -6.43
CA ILE A 42 -1.04 -4.95 -5.89
C ILE A 42 -1.71 -3.89 -6.78
N PRO A 43 -2.87 -4.17 -7.39
CA PRO A 43 -3.58 -3.18 -8.19
C PRO A 43 -4.13 -2.06 -7.32
N ILE A 44 -4.08 -0.83 -7.83
CA ILE A 44 -4.52 0.38 -7.12
C ILE A 44 -5.96 0.79 -7.45
N GLU A 45 -6.54 0.20 -8.50
CA GLU A 45 -7.93 0.40 -8.89
C GLU A 45 -8.86 -0.18 -7.82
N GLU A 46 -9.94 0.54 -7.54
CA GLU A 46 -10.99 0.10 -6.59
C GLU A 46 -10.50 -0.19 -5.15
N ILE A 47 -9.34 0.35 -4.74
CA ILE A 47 -8.85 0.25 -3.37
C ILE A 47 -8.70 1.62 -2.68
N GLY A 48 -9.04 1.64 -1.40
CA GLY A 48 -8.70 2.70 -0.48
C GLY A 48 -7.34 2.46 0.14
N ILE A 49 -6.62 3.55 0.38
CA ILE A 49 -5.25 3.53 0.90
C ILE A 49 -5.18 4.52 2.05
N MET A 50 -4.62 4.10 3.18
CA MET A 50 -4.39 4.99 4.32
C MET A 50 -3.06 4.72 4.98
N LYS A 51 -2.47 5.73 5.63
CA LYS A 51 -1.31 5.53 6.51
C LYS A 51 -1.82 4.96 7.83
N ALA A 52 -1.17 3.92 8.36
CA ALA A 52 -1.63 3.24 9.59
C ALA A 52 -1.80 4.23 10.74
N GLY A 53 -3.01 4.28 11.33
CA GLY A 53 -3.36 5.22 12.40
C GLY A 53 -3.49 6.69 11.97
N LYS A 54 -3.56 6.99 10.67
CA LYS A 54 -3.66 8.35 10.10
C LYS A 54 -4.67 8.40 8.95
N ASP A 55 -4.67 9.52 8.24
CA ASP A 55 -5.60 9.81 7.14
C ASP A 55 -5.38 8.95 5.89
N ARG A 56 -6.39 9.02 5.01
CA ARG A 56 -6.37 8.46 3.67
C ARG A 56 -5.23 9.06 2.84
N LEU A 57 -4.50 8.22 2.13
CA LEU A 57 -3.45 8.63 1.20
C LEU A 57 -4.00 8.72 -0.22
N ASN A 58 -3.53 9.73 -0.95
CA ASN A 58 -3.71 9.81 -2.39
C ASN A 58 -2.69 8.87 -3.06
N PRO A 59 -3.03 8.15 -4.14
CA PRO A 59 -2.07 7.40 -4.96
C PRO A 59 -0.82 8.21 -5.39
N ASN A 60 -0.98 9.53 -5.59
CA ASN A 60 0.11 10.45 -5.93
C ASN A 60 0.93 10.94 -4.72
N TYR A 61 0.60 10.49 -3.50
CA TYR A 61 1.36 10.84 -2.31
C TYR A 61 2.80 10.32 -2.43
N PHE A 62 3.77 11.18 -2.12
CA PHE A 62 5.18 10.88 -2.26
C PHE A 62 5.74 10.29 -0.96
N ILE A 63 6.27 9.07 -1.04
CA ILE A 63 6.87 8.33 0.06
C ILE A 63 8.37 8.68 0.12
N SER A 64 8.76 9.49 1.10
CA SER A 64 10.16 9.86 1.35
C SER A 64 10.71 9.31 2.66
N GLU A 65 9.89 8.62 3.44
CA GLU A 65 10.22 8.06 4.75
C GLU A 65 9.60 6.67 4.91
N ASN A 66 10.09 5.89 5.87
CA ASN A 66 9.52 4.59 6.19
C ASN A 66 8.04 4.74 6.54
N ILE A 67 7.20 3.91 5.94
CA ILE A 67 5.76 4.07 6.02
C ILE A 67 5.05 2.72 6.15
N TYR A 68 4.00 2.73 6.95
CA TYR A 68 3.04 1.64 7.04
C TYR A 68 1.73 2.11 6.41
N ILE A 69 1.35 1.46 5.32
CA ILE A 69 0.14 1.67 4.54
C ILE A 69 -0.83 0.51 4.79
N ILE A 70 -2.11 0.83 4.95
CA ILE A 70 -3.22 -0.12 4.97
C ILE A 70 -3.96 0.04 3.64
N ALA A 71 -4.04 -1.03 2.86
CA ALA A 71 -4.82 -1.14 1.64
C ALA A 71 -6.11 -1.90 1.93
N TYR A 72 -7.26 -1.29 1.60
CA TYR A 72 -8.57 -1.86 1.81
C TYR A 72 -9.42 -1.71 0.55
N PRO A 73 -10.36 -2.62 0.26
CA PRO A 73 -11.23 -2.46 -0.90
C PRO A 73 -12.16 -1.26 -0.75
N THR A 74 -12.33 -0.44 -1.80
CA THR A 74 -13.11 0.81 -1.69
C THR A 74 -14.59 0.58 -1.41
N ILE A 75 -15.27 -0.36 -2.10
CA ILE A 75 -16.69 -0.72 -1.85
C ILE A 75 -16.97 -2.11 -2.52
N LEU A 76 -18.10 -2.85 -2.38
CA LEU A 76 -19.52 -2.52 -2.17
C LEU A 76 -20.20 -3.52 -1.19
N GLY A 77 -20.34 -3.17 0.09
CA GLY A 77 -21.34 -3.78 0.99
C GLY A 77 -22.57 -2.87 1.02
N GLY A 78 -23.75 -3.44 0.75
CA GLY A 78 -25.02 -2.72 0.56
C GLY A 78 -25.57 -2.00 1.78
#